data_AF-A0A2I1HUC0-F1
#
_entry.id   AF-A0A2I1HUC0-F1
#
_cell.length_a   1.000
_cell.length_b   1.000
_cell.length_c   1.000
_cell.angle_alpha   90.00
_cell.angle_beta   90.00
_cell.angle_gamma   90.00
#
_symmetry.space_group_name_H-M   'P 1'
#
loop_
_entity.id
_entity.type
_entity.pdbx_description
1 polymer ?
#
loop_
_entity_poly.entity_id
_entity_poly.type
_entity_poly.pdbx_seq_one_letter_code
_entity_poly.pdbx_strand_id
1 'polypeptide(L)'
;KQRKYRNREYYQIIGRSRKNYWESISRRINREAGSNFTGIQCRRKFNNLVSHYYDICYFMCGDDRGKYTDIGERYFGEFNTLFWHRPVSMIQNVQRTNVSTHRRRNRDNVR
;
A
#
# COMPACT_ATOMS: atom_id res chain seq x y z
N LYS A 1 13.09 -9.87 3.81
CA LYS A 1 13.72 -9.53 2.50
C LYS A 1 12.81 -9.78 1.28
N GLN A 2 12.08 -10.91 1.13
CA GLN A 2 11.27 -11.18 -0.08
C GLN A 2 10.07 -10.23 -0.34
N ARG A 3 9.46 -9.65 0.70
CA ARG A 3 8.21 -8.86 0.62
C ARG A 3 8.32 -7.59 -0.25
N LYS A 4 9.45 -6.86 -0.16
CA LYS A 4 9.70 -5.64 -0.95
C LYS A 4 9.89 -5.92 -2.44
N TYR A 5 10.43 -7.08 -2.80
CA TYR A 5 10.70 -7.43 -4.20
C TYR A 5 9.42 -7.79 -4.97
N ARG A 6 8.46 -8.49 -4.34
CA ARG A 6 7.22 -8.90 -5.03
C ARG A 6 6.23 -7.78 -5.27
N ASN A 7 6.21 -6.75 -4.43
CA ASN A 7 5.43 -5.56 -4.72
C ASN A 7 5.96 -4.84 -5.98
N ARG A 8 7.28 -4.89 -6.22
CA ARG A 8 7.86 -4.40 -7.49
C ARG A 8 7.32 -5.17 -8.69
N GLU A 9 7.19 -6.49 -8.59
CA GLU A 9 6.59 -7.33 -9.63
C GLU A 9 5.16 -6.86 -9.93
N TYR A 10 4.34 -6.59 -8.89
CA TYR A 10 2.97 -6.11 -9.07
C TYR A 10 2.87 -4.86 -9.94
N TYR A 11 3.78 -3.90 -9.73
CA TYR A 11 3.82 -2.64 -10.49
C TYR A 11 4.56 -2.73 -11.83
N GLN A 12 5.26 -3.84 -12.10
CA GLN A 12 5.92 -4.13 -13.37
C GLN A 12 5.06 -4.96 -14.34
N ILE A 13 3.91 -5.48 -13.89
CA ILE A 13 2.98 -6.21 -14.77
C ILE A 13 2.46 -5.29 -15.88
N ILE A 14 2.76 -5.67 -17.11
CA ILE A 14 2.27 -5.02 -18.33
C ILE A 14 0.80 -5.40 -18.53
N GLY A 15 -0.04 -4.41 -18.87
CA GLY A 15 -1.47 -4.59 -19.09
C GLY A 15 -2.32 -4.42 -17.83
N ARG A 16 -3.65 -4.64 -17.98
CA ARG A 16 -4.65 -4.41 -16.90
C ARG A 16 -4.85 -5.63 -15.99
N SER A 17 -4.57 -6.84 -16.46
CA SER A 17 -4.79 -8.06 -15.66
C SER A 17 -3.68 -8.26 -14.64
N ARG A 18 -4.07 -8.44 -13.36
CA ARG A 18 -3.18 -8.93 -12.29
C ARG A 18 -3.57 -10.34 -11.81
N LYS A 19 -4.33 -11.09 -12.61
CA LYS A 19 -4.86 -12.42 -12.25
C LYS A 19 -3.74 -13.38 -11.84
N ASN A 20 -2.75 -13.56 -12.72
CA ASN A 20 -1.65 -14.50 -12.50
C ASN A 20 -0.81 -14.15 -11.26
N TYR A 21 -0.65 -12.86 -10.96
CA TYR A 21 0.02 -12.41 -9.75
C TYR A 21 -0.73 -12.90 -8.50
N TRP A 22 -2.04 -12.64 -8.43
CA TRP A 22 -2.84 -13.05 -7.28
C TRP A 22 -2.96 -14.57 -7.15
N GLU A 23 -3.03 -15.31 -8.26
CA GLU A 23 -2.98 -16.78 -8.24
C GLU A 23 -1.64 -17.32 -7.75
N SER A 24 -0.52 -16.65 -8.05
CA SER A 24 0.78 -17.05 -7.51
C SER A 24 0.87 -16.83 -6.00
N ILE A 25 0.22 -15.77 -5.49
CA ILE A 25 0.13 -15.48 -4.06
C ILE A 25 -0.71 -16.55 -3.38
N SER A 26 -1.89 -16.86 -3.94
CA SER A 26 -2.80 -17.85 -3.34
C SER A 26 -2.18 -19.24 -3.30
N ARG A 27 -1.52 -19.69 -4.37
CA ARG A 27 -0.78 -20.97 -4.38
C ARG A 27 0.28 -21.05 -3.28
N ARG A 28 0.96 -19.95 -2.98
CA ARG A 28 1.97 -19.91 -1.93
C ARG A 28 1.33 -19.99 -0.54
N ILE A 29 0.30 -19.17 -0.29
CA ILE A 29 -0.43 -19.19 0.98
C ILE A 29 -1.02 -20.58 1.23
N ASN A 30 -1.64 -21.18 0.22
CA ASN A 30 -2.26 -22.50 0.33
C ASN A 30 -1.26 -23.60 0.66
N ARG A 31 -0.05 -23.54 0.08
CA ARG A 31 1.03 -24.48 0.41
C ARG A 31 1.56 -24.30 1.84
N GLU A 32 1.64 -23.07 2.33
CA GLU A 32 2.15 -22.79 3.68
C GLU A 32 1.08 -23.06 4.77
N ALA A 33 -0.20 -22.81 4.47
CA ALA A 33 -1.29 -22.87 5.44
C ALA A 33 -2.20 -24.12 5.30
N GLY A 34 -1.97 -24.99 4.32
CA GLY A 34 -2.85 -26.13 4.04
C GLY A 34 -4.27 -25.73 3.60
N SER A 35 -4.42 -24.54 3.00
CA SER A 35 -5.72 -23.97 2.61
C SER A 35 -5.99 -24.08 1.11
N ASN A 36 -7.17 -23.63 0.66
CA ASN A 36 -7.58 -23.64 -0.76
C ASN A 36 -8.07 -22.26 -1.27
N PHE A 37 -7.49 -21.17 -0.78
CA PHE A 37 -7.85 -19.82 -1.21
C PHE A 37 -7.57 -19.57 -2.71
N THR A 38 -8.44 -18.81 -3.33
CA THR A 38 -8.29 -18.30 -4.69
C THR A 38 -7.53 -16.98 -4.71
N GLY A 39 -6.93 -16.63 -5.86
CA GLY A 39 -6.29 -15.32 -6.04
C GLY A 39 -7.25 -14.14 -5.79
N ILE A 40 -8.53 -14.30 -6.14
CA ILE A 40 -9.56 -13.28 -5.89
C ILE A 40 -9.77 -13.07 -4.38
N GLN A 41 -9.85 -14.16 -3.60
CA GLN A 41 -9.97 -14.07 -2.14
C GLN A 41 -8.74 -13.41 -1.51
N CYS A 42 -7.54 -13.78 -1.94
CA CYS A 42 -6.30 -13.14 -1.47
C CYS A 42 -6.27 -11.64 -1.80
N ARG A 43 -6.65 -11.24 -3.03
CA ARG A 43 -6.75 -9.83 -3.42
C ARG A 43 -7.75 -9.07 -2.55
N ARG A 44 -8.94 -9.62 -2.34
CA ARG A 44 -9.99 -8.99 -1.51
C ARG A 44 -9.51 -8.80 -0.09
N LYS A 45 -8.93 -9.83 0.52
CA LYS A 45 -8.39 -9.76 1.88
C LYS A 45 -7.28 -8.71 1.98
N PHE A 46 -6.36 -8.68 1.02
CA PHE A 46 -5.29 -7.70 0.98
C PHE A 46 -5.83 -6.26 0.88
N ASN A 47 -6.79 -6.01 -0.02
CA ASN A 47 -7.40 -4.70 -0.15
C ASN A 47 -8.12 -4.27 1.14
N ASN A 48 -8.81 -5.18 1.83
CA ASN A 48 -9.42 -4.86 3.12
C ASN A 48 -8.39 -4.49 4.18
N LEU A 49 -7.22 -5.13 4.19
CA LEU A 49 -6.13 -4.75 5.10
C LEU A 49 -5.58 -3.34 4.78
N VAL A 50 -5.47 -2.99 3.49
CA VAL A 50 -5.13 -1.62 3.07
C VAL A 50 -6.19 -0.62 3.53
N SER A 51 -7.47 -0.96 3.41
CA SER A 51 -8.57 -0.10 3.90
C SER A 51 -8.47 0.10 5.41
N HIS A 52 -8.28 -0.96 6.19
CA HIS A 52 -8.13 -0.85 7.65
C HIS A 52 -6.93 -0.01 8.07
N TYR A 53 -5.84 -0.05 7.31
CA TYR A 53 -4.72 0.88 7.53
C TYR A 53 -5.19 2.34 7.41
N TYR A 54 -5.95 2.69 6.37
CA TYR A 54 -6.48 4.04 6.21
C TYR A 54 -7.53 4.39 7.27
N ASP A 55 -8.39 3.45 7.67
CA ASP A 55 -9.36 3.64 8.76
C ASP A 55 -8.64 4.09 10.06
N ILE A 56 -7.51 3.44 10.39
CA ILE A 56 -6.68 3.81 11.54
C ILE A 56 -6.00 5.17 11.33
N CYS A 57 -5.48 5.46 10.13
CA CYS A 57 -4.87 6.77 9.84
C CYS A 57 -5.87 7.92 10.03
N TYR A 58 -7.09 7.77 9.52
CA TYR A 58 -8.16 8.76 9.67
C TYR A 58 -8.60 8.89 11.13
N PHE A 59 -8.70 7.76 11.85
CA PHE A 59 -9.01 7.77 13.28
C PHE A 59 -7.96 8.56 14.08
N MET A 60 -6.67 8.32 13.82
CA MET A 60 -5.57 9.01 14.50
C MET A 60 -5.52 10.51 14.21
N CYS A 61 -6.01 10.97 13.06
CA CYS A 61 -6.07 12.39 12.73
C CYS A 61 -7.42 13.05 13.08
N GLY A 62 -8.33 12.33 13.75
CA GLY A 62 -9.64 12.85 14.15
C GLY A 62 -10.61 13.10 12.98
N ASP A 63 -10.42 12.43 11.84
CA ASP A 63 -11.30 12.51 10.68
C ASP A 63 -12.52 11.59 10.86
N ASP A 64 -13.70 12.03 10.41
CA ASP A 64 -14.99 11.35 10.60
C ASP A 64 -15.10 10.02 9.85
N ARG A 65 -14.29 9.81 8.82
CA ARG A 65 -14.14 8.53 8.12
C ARG A 65 -13.32 7.51 8.91
N GLY A 66 -12.66 7.97 9.97
CA GLY A 66 -11.79 7.17 10.81
C GLY A 66 -12.53 6.10 11.58
N LYS A 67 -11.93 4.92 11.65
CA LYS A 67 -12.45 3.82 12.46
C LYS A 67 -11.33 3.04 13.13
N TYR A 68 -11.40 2.94 14.45
CA TYR A 68 -10.58 1.99 15.19
C TYR A 68 -11.07 0.56 14.95
N THR A 69 -10.17 -0.35 14.60
CA THR A 69 -10.48 -1.78 14.43
C THR A 69 -9.32 -2.64 14.93
N ASP A 70 -9.63 -3.77 15.57
CA ASP A 70 -8.60 -4.70 16.08
C ASP A 70 -7.70 -5.24 14.96
N ILE A 71 -8.29 -5.46 13.78
CA ILE A 71 -7.54 -5.89 12.58
C ILE A 71 -6.62 -4.76 12.12
N GLY A 72 -7.12 -3.53 12.08
CA GLY A 72 -6.33 -2.35 11.74
C GLY A 72 -5.15 -2.21 12.67
N GLU A 73 -5.37 -2.18 13.99
CA GLU A 73 -4.30 -2.11 14.99
C GLU A 73 -3.27 -3.23 14.81
N ARG A 74 -3.73 -4.49 14.72
CA ARG A 74 -2.85 -5.66 14.62
C ARG A 74 -1.88 -5.58 13.45
N TYR A 75 -2.32 -5.05 12.30
CA TYR A 75 -1.50 -4.97 11.09
C TYR A 75 -0.97 -3.56 10.81
N PHE A 76 -1.34 -2.55 11.60
CA PHE A 76 -1.01 -1.15 11.36
C PHE A 76 0.48 -0.94 11.22
N GLY A 77 1.30 -1.51 12.13
CA GLY A 77 2.75 -1.34 12.11
C GLY A 77 3.40 -1.89 10.84
N GLU A 78 2.97 -3.06 10.35
CA GLU A 78 3.48 -3.61 9.09
C GLU A 78 3.04 -2.74 7.90
N PHE A 79 1.78 -2.29 7.93
CA PHE A 79 1.26 -1.44 6.87
C PHE A 79 1.89 -0.02 6.92
N ASN A 80 2.26 0.52 8.08
CA ASN A 80 2.89 1.84 8.15
C ASN A 80 4.25 1.92 7.41
N THR A 81 4.86 0.78 7.04
CA THR A 81 6.05 0.74 6.17
C THR A 81 5.79 1.06 4.69
N LEU A 82 4.52 1.19 4.29
CA LEU A 82 4.05 1.47 2.93
C LEU A 82 4.59 0.49 1.88
N PHE A 83 4.89 -0.75 2.27
CA PHE A 83 5.54 -1.73 1.38
C PHE A 83 4.73 -2.04 0.11
N TRP A 84 3.42 -1.80 0.12
CA TRP A 84 2.51 -2.01 -1.02
C TRP A 84 2.33 -0.78 -1.89
N HIS A 85 2.85 0.40 -1.50
CA HIS A 85 2.82 1.56 -2.37
C HIS A 85 3.68 1.32 -3.60
N ARG A 86 3.33 1.98 -4.70
CA ARG A 86 4.15 1.96 -5.91
C ARG A 86 5.56 2.45 -5.55
N PRO A 87 6.61 1.65 -5.82
CA PRO A 87 7.97 2.13 -5.61
C PRO A 87 8.18 3.36 -6.49
N VAL A 88 8.53 4.48 -5.86
CA VAL A 88 8.78 5.74 -6.55
C VAL A 88 10.01 5.53 -7.44
N SER A 89 9.90 5.83 -8.74
CA SER A 89 11.09 5.87 -9.60
C SER A 89 11.99 7.03 -9.16
N MET A 90 13.31 6.93 -9.33
CA MET A 90 14.22 8.04 -8.97
C MET A 90 13.80 9.38 -9.60
N ILE A 91 13.22 9.34 -10.80
CA ILE A 91 12.71 10.50 -11.55
C ILE A 91 11.54 11.18 -10.84
N GLN A 92 10.64 10.42 -10.20
CA GLN A 92 9.49 10.97 -9.47
C GLN A 92 9.89 11.57 -8.10
N ASN A 93 11.00 11.13 -7.50
CA ASN A 93 11.53 11.76 -6.28
C ASN A 93 11.98 13.21 -6.54
N VAL A 94 12.64 13.48 -7.68
CA VAL A 94 13.10 14.82 -8.07
C VAL A 94 11.91 15.78 -8.27
N GLN A 95 10.82 15.29 -8.86
CA GLN A 95 9.62 16.12 -9.05
C GLN A 95 8.91 16.44 -7.72
N ARG A 96 8.84 15.49 -6.78
CA ARG A 96 8.25 15.74 -5.44
C ARG A 96 9.04 16.74 -4.61
N THR A 97 10.38 16.69 -4.65
CA THR A 97 11.23 17.69 -3.98
C THR A 97 11.04 19.07 -4.59
N ASN A 98 10.99 19.17 -5.92
CA ASN A 98 10.83 20.45 -6.62
C ASN A 98 9.49 21.13 -6.31
N VAL A 99 8.38 20.37 -6.25
CA VAL A 99 7.05 20.91 -5.89
C VAL A 99 6.97 21.35 -4.42
N SER A 100 7.62 20.64 -3.50
CA SER A 100 7.70 21.05 -2.08
C SER A 100 8.55 22.32 -1.89
N THR A 101 9.67 22.47 -2.61
CA THR A 101 10.47 23.69 -2.57
C THR A 101 9.77 24.90 -3.19
N HIS A 102 8.95 24.71 -4.22
CA HIS A 102 8.21 25.81 -4.86
C HIS A 102 7.11 26.37 -3.94
N ARG A 103 6.44 25.50 -3.16
CA ARG A 103 5.46 25.94 -2.14
C ARG A 103 6.08 26.70 -0.98
N ARG A 104 7.31 26.39 -0.57
CA ARG A 104 8.01 27.14 0.48
C ARG A 104 8.39 28.56 0.02
N ARG A 105 8.94 28.70 -1.19
CA ARG A 105 9.34 30.02 -1.73
C ARG A 105 8.17 31.01 -1.90
N ASN A 106 6.97 30.53 -2.23
CA ASN A 106 5.80 31.41 -2.35
C ASN A 106 5.28 31.95 -1.02
N ARG A 107 5.69 31.36 0.12
CA ARG A 107 5.29 31.86 1.44
C ARG A 107 6.19 32.98 1.95
N ASP A 108 7.41 33.09 1.42
CA ASP A 108 8.41 34.09 1.83
C ASP A 108 8.33 35.40 1.02
N ASN A 109 7.42 35.49 0.04
CA ASN A 109 7.24 36.65 -0.84
C ASN A 109 5.97 37.47 -0.56
N VAL A 110 5.35 37.30 0.61
CA VAL A 110 4.28 38.19 1.08
C VAL A 110 4.86 39.05 2.20
N ARG A 111 5.39 40.23 1.84
CA ARG A 111 5.71 41.31 2.77
C ARG A 111 5.20 42.62 2.20
#